data_AF-A0A2I0T0U5-F1
#
_entry.id   AF-A0A2I0T0U5-F1
#
_cell.length_a   1.000
_cell.length_b   1.000
_cell.length_c   1.000
_cell.angle_alpha   90.00
_cell.angle_beta   90.00
_cell.angle_gamma   90.00
#
_symmetry.space_group_name_H-M   'P 1'
#
loop_
_entity.id
_entity.type
_entity.pdbx_description
1 polymer ?
#
loop_
_entity_poly.entity_id
_entity_poly.type
_entity_poly.pdbx_seq_one_letter_code
_entity_poly.pdbx_strand_id
1 'polypeptide(L)'
;MARHPDGQRSEVGRLYLYLGGGHQPLTRPPQTLTGTHPYGRFAAAIASLGDLDKDGYGDVAVGAPLGGDGGSGQVFIFRGQSEGLMAVPTQRLDSPFPGPAAFGFALRGATDLDGNGYPDLLVGAYGADTVAVYWGQPVVVARTQLSVPDGLNPEVLECVLPDSDTPVSW
;
A
#
# COMPACT_ATOMS: atom_id res chain seq x y z
N MET A 1 9.32 13.06 -17.08
CA MET A 1 10.53 12.36 -17.55
C MET A 1 11.43 12.11 -16.35
N ALA A 2 11.82 10.86 -16.12
CA ALA A 2 12.89 10.50 -15.19
C ALA A 2 14.18 10.26 -15.98
N ARG A 3 15.32 10.56 -15.34
CA ARG A 3 16.65 10.33 -15.91
C ARG A 3 17.25 9.12 -15.22
N HIS A 4 17.56 8.09 -16.00
CA HIS A 4 18.21 6.87 -15.53
C HIS A 4 19.70 7.11 -15.24
N PRO A 5 20.36 6.23 -14.47
CA PRO A 5 21.80 6.32 -14.19
C PRO A 5 22.67 6.29 -15.46
N ASP A 6 22.18 5.67 -16.53
CA ASP A 6 22.80 5.61 -17.87
C ASP A 6 22.63 6.90 -18.70
N GLY A 7 21.90 7.89 -18.17
CA GLY A 7 21.63 9.16 -18.84
C GLY A 7 20.41 9.16 -19.76
N GLN A 8 19.77 8.01 -19.98
CA GLN A 8 18.58 7.89 -20.83
C GLN A 8 17.37 8.50 -20.14
N ARG A 9 16.56 9.24 -20.91
CA ARG A 9 15.31 9.85 -20.41
C ARG A 9 14.14 8.97 -20.78
N SER A 10 13.35 8.58 -19.79
CA SER A 10 12.10 7.88 -20.01
C SER A 10 10.92 8.67 -19.45
N GLU A 11 9.80 8.62 -20.16
CA GLU A 11 8.51 8.99 -19.61
C GLU A 11 8.15 7.93 -18.56
N VAL A 12 7.71 8.32 -17.36
CA VAL A 12 7.41 7.37 -16.28
C VAL A 12 6.17 7.75 -15.48
N GLY A 13 5.52 8.87 -15.82
CA GLY A 13 4.43 9.45 -15.03
C GLY A 13 4.83 10.00 -13.66
N ARG A 14 3.98 10.86 -13.10
CA ARG A 14 4.20 11.49 -11.80
C ARG A 14 2.89 11.93 -11.16
N LEU A 15 2.74 11.63 -9.87
CA LEU A 15 1.70 12.13 -9.00
C LEU A 15 2.25 13.29 -8.15
N TYR A 16 1.45 14.34 -8.01
CA TYR A 16 1.72 15.47 -7.12
C TYR A 16 0.61 15.56 -6.09
N LEU A 17 0.97 15.51 -4.81
CA LEU A 17 0.06 15.67 -3.69
C LEU A 17 0.25 17.04 -3.07
N TYR A 18 -0.82 17.84 -3.06
CA TYR A 18 -0.87 19.12 -2.38
C TYR A 18 -1.78 18.99 -1.15
N LEU A 19 -1.19 19.10 0.04
CA LEU A 19 -1.92 19.01 1.30
C LEU A 19 -2.56 20.36 1.63
N GLY A 20 -3.89 20.38 1.76
CA GLY A 20 -4.64 21.57 2.14
C GLY A 20 -4.45 21.92 3.62
N GLY A 21 -4.00 23.14 3.90
CA GLY A 21 -3.89 23.70 5.26
C GLY A 21 -5.08 24.59 5.63
N GLY A 22 -6.31 24.12 5.45
CA GLY A 22 -7.52 24.94 5.63
C GLY A 22 -7.67 26.01 4.53
N HIS A 23 -7.96 27.27 4.92
CA HIS A 23 -8.16 28.39 3.99
C HIS A 23 -6.85 29.00 3.45
N GLN A 24 -5.68 28.46 3.81
CA GLN A 24 -4.41 28.99 3.31
C GLN A 24 -4.09 28.48 1.90
N PRO A 25 -3.50 29.34 1.04
CA PRO A 25 -2.99 28.91 -0.26
C PRO A 25 -1.99 27.76 -0.10
N LEU A 26 -1.96 26.85 -1.09
CA LEU A 26 -1.05 25.71 -1.16
C LEU A 26 0.39 26.20 -1.44
N THR A 27 1.06 26.71 -0.41
CA THR A 27 2.41 27.31 -0.52
C THR A 27 3.55 26.32 -0.27
N ARG A 28 3.24 25.16 0.34
CA ARG A 28 4.23 24.10 0.57
C ARG A 28 4.52 23.34 -0.73
N PRO A 29 5.77 22.91 -0.96
CA PRO A 29 6.08 22.07 -2.11
C PRO A 29 5.28 20.76 -2.03
N PRO A 30 4.74 20.27 -3.15
CA PRO A 30 3.96 19.05 -3.15
C PRO A 30 4.83 17.83 -2.86
N GLN A 31 4.29 16.87 -2.14
CA GLN A 31 4.85 15.53 -2.15
C GLN A 31 4.75 14.99 -3.58
N THR A 32 5.81 14.33 -4.05
CA THR A 32 5.91 13.83 -5.41
C THR A 32 6.17 12.33 -5.40
N LEU A 33 5.33 11.58 -6.12
CA LEU A 33 5.54 10.15 -6.36
C LEU A 33 5.76 9.95 -7.86
N THR A 34 6.84 9.27 -8.24
CA THR A 34 7.23 9.07 -9.63
C THR A 34 7.13 7.60 -9.98
N GLY A 35 6.56 7.28 -11.14
CA GLY A 35 6.49 5.90 -11.59
C GLY A 35 7.88 5.33 -11.89
N THR A 36 7.98 4.00 -11.85
CA THR A 36 9.25 3.29 -12.06
C THR A 36 9.37 2.68 -13.46
N HIS A 37 8.25 2.43 -14.13
CA HIS A 37 8.21 1.80 -15.44
C HIS A 37 8.26 2.84 -16.56
N PRO A 38 9.26 2.76 -17.47
CA PRO A 38 9.28 3.55 -18.69
C PRO A 38 7.99 3.37 -19.50
N TYR A 39 7.41 4.49 -19.93
CA TYR A 39 6.17 4.59 -20.71
C TYR A 39 4.93 4.00 -20.05
N GLY A 40 5.01 3.67 -18.74
CA GLY A 40 3.91 3.05 -18.00
C GLY A 40 2.73 3.97 -17.71
N ARG A 41 2.90 5.29 -17.96
CA ARG A 41 1.90 6.34 -17.69
C ARG A 41 1.39 6.30 -16.25
N PHE A 42 2.30 6.23 -15.28
CA PHE A 42 1.94 6.30 -13.87
C PHE A 42 1.13 7.57 -13.56
N ALA A 43 0.10 7.41 -12.74
CA ALA A 43 -0.86 8.45 -12.40
C ALA A 43 -1.72 8.93 -13.57
N ALA A 44 -1.98 8.05 -14.57
CA ALA A 44 -2.98 8.31 -15.61
C ALA A 44 -4.42 8.27 -15.05
N ALA A 45 -4.66 7.51 -13.99
CA ALA A 45 -5.91 7.49 -13.24
C ALA A 45 -5.62 7.51 -11.74
N ILE A 46 -6.46 8.20 -10.97
CA ILE A 46 -6.33 8.34 -9.52
C ILE A 46 -7.73 8.20 -8.93
N ALA A 47 -7.88 7.38 -7.90
CA ALA A 47 -9.12 7.25 -7.15
C ALA A 47 -8.84 7.29 -5.65
N SER A 48 -9.69 8.00 -4.90
CA SER A 48 -9.74 7.84 -3.44
C SER A 48 -10.30 6.47 -3.11
N LEU A 49 -9.70 5.82 -2.11
CA LEU A 49 -10.17 4.56 -1.56
C LEU A 49 -10.94 4.73 -0.24
N GLY A 50 -11.04 5.95 0.28
CA GLY A 50 -11.40 6.16 1.69
C GLY A 50 -10.30 5.64 2.60
N ASP A 51 -10.64 5.23 3.80
CA ASP A 51 -9.71 4.58 4.74
C ASP A 51 -9.82 3.06 4.55
N LEU A 52 -8.91 2.50 3.73
CA LEU A 52 -8.99 1.12 3.23
C LEU A 52 -8.62 0.11 4.31
N ASP A 53 -7.74 0.47 5.23
CA ASP A 53 -7.30 -0.41 6.33
C ASP A 53 -7.79 0.02 7.72
N LYS A 54 -8.61 1.08 7.79
CA LYS A 54 -9.22 1.63 9.01
C LYS A 54 -8.20 2.15 10.01
N ASP A 55 -7.11 2.74 9.52
CA ASP A 55 -6.06 3.31 10.36
C ASP A 55 -6.30 4.80 10.73
N GLY A 56 -7.33 5.41 10.14
CA GLY A 56 -7.73 6.80 10.34
C GLY A 56 -7.26 7.75 9.23
N TYR A 57 -6.55 7.27 8.20
CA TYR A 57 -6.07 8.07 7.08
C TYR A 57 -6.71 7.64 5.76
N GLY A 58 -6.85 8.60 4.84
CA GLY A 58 -7.39 8.32 3.51
C GLY A 58 -6.32 7.79 2.56
N ASP A 59 -6.65 6.72 1.86
CA ASP A 59 -5.80 6.02 0.90
C ASP A 59 -6.17 6.31 -0.55
N VAL A 60 -5.23 6.03 -1.45
CA VAL A 60 -5.35 6.34 -2.88
C VAL A 60 -4.88 5.18 -3.74
N ALA A 61 -5.68 4.84 -4.76
CA ALA A 61 -5.28 3.98 -5.86
C ALA A 61 -4.80 4.83 -7.06
N VAL A 62 -3.68 4.41 -7.65
CA VAL A 62 -3.02 5.10 -8.76
C VAL A 62 -2.77 4.11 -9.89
N GLY A 63 -3.32 4.40 -11.07
CA GLY A 63 -3.19 3.57 -12.27
C GLY A 63 -1.93 3.89 -13.09
N ALA A 64 -1.32 2.84 -13.63
CA ALA A 64 -0.28 2.86 -14.66
C ALA A 64 -0.68 1.90 -15.79
N PRO A 65 -1.58 2.32 -16.70
CA PRO A 65 -2.25 1.40 -17.63
C PRO A 65 -1.33 0.72 -18.65
N LEU A 66 -0.12 1.24 -18.84
CA LEU A 66 0.88 0.68 -19.73
C LEU A 66 2.10 0.13 -18.96
N GLY A 67 2.00 0.07 -17.63
CA GLY A 67 3.03 -0.52 -16.77
C GLY A 67 2.97 -2.04 -16.76
N GLY A 68 3.92 -2.65 -16.03
CA GLY A 68 4.02 -4.10 -15.89
C GLY A 68 4.54 -4.82 -17.14
N ASP A 69 4.68 -6.13 -17.03
CA ASP A 69 5.21 -6.97 -18.08
C ASP A 69 4.31 -6.93 -19.33
N GLY A 70 4.90 -6.61 -20.47
CA GLY A 70 4.17 -6.49 -21.75
C GLY A 70 3.17 -5.32 -21.81
N GLY A 71 3.18 -4.39 -20.84
CA GLY A 71 2.28 -3.25 -20.80
C GLY A 71 0.83 -3.62 -20.51
N SER A 72 0.61 -4.69 -19.73
CA SER A 72 -0.73 -5.16 -19.36
C SER A 72 -1.48 -4.21 -18.42
N GLY A 73 -0.74 -3.39 -17.68
CA GLY A 73 -1.26 -2.38 -16.76
C GLY A 73 -1.10 -2.79 -15.29
N GLN A 74 -0.94 -1.78 -14.44
CA GLN A 74 -0.76 -1.95 -13.00
C GLN A 74 -1.57 -0.89 -12.23
N VAL A 75 -1.97 -1.22 -11.01
CA VAL A 75 -2.55 -0.28 -10.04
C VAL A 75 -1.74 -0.34 -8.75
N PHE A 76 -1.42 0.82 -8.19
CA PHE A 76 -0.66 0.96 -6.96
C PHE A 76 -1.55 1.56 -5.88
N ILE A 77 -1.54 0.96 -4.69
CA ILE A 77 -2.22 1.48 -3.51
C ILE A 77 -1.20 2.21 -2.64
N PHE A 78 -1.43 3.49 -2.41
CA PHE A 78 -0.66 4.31 -1.49
C PHE A 78 -1.52 4.62 -0.28
N ARG A 79 -1.08 4.16 0.89
CA ARG A 79 -1.76 4.51 2.13
C ARG A 79 -1.51 5.94 2.54
N GLY A 80 -2.50 6.53 3.20
CA GLY A 80 -2.37 7.78 3.91
C GLY A 80 -1.49 7.65 5.15
N GLN A 81 -0.98 8.78 5.61
CA GLN A 81 -0.32 8.94 6.90
C GLN A 81 -0.47 10.40 7.36
N SER A 82 -0.03 10.70 8.57
CA SER A 82 -0.11 12.04 9.19
C SER A 82 0.48 13.16 8.32
N GLU A 83 1.48 12.86 7.49
CA GLU A 83 2.19 13.84 6.67
C GLU A 83 1.90 13.70 5.15
N GLY A 84 0.85 12.98 4.76
CA GLY A 84 0.44 12.82 3.36
C GLY A 84 0.27 11.37 2.96
N LEU A 85 0.90 10.96 1.86
CA LEU A 85 0.88 9.56 1.41
C LEU A 85 2.19 8.86 1.76
N MET A 86 2.16 7.54 1.96
CA MET A 86 3.39 6.75 2.02
C MET A 86 4.16 6.89 0.69
N ALA A 87 5.50 7.00 0.76
CA ALA A 87 6.33 7.15 -0.44
C ALA A 87 6.42 5.87 -1.28
N VAL A 88 6.20 4.72 -0.64
CA VAL A 88 6.23 3.39 -1.25
C VAL A 88 4.80 2.85 -1.23
N PRO A 89 4.29 2.28 -2.35
CA PRO A 89 2.96 1.68 -2.36
C PRO A 89 2.94 0.47 -1.42
N THR A 90 1.88 0.34 -0.64
CA THR A 90 1.68 -0.79 0.27
C THR A 90 1.19 -2.03 -0.47
N GLN A 91 0.54 -1.84 -1.62
CA GLN A 91 0.10 -2.93 -2.47
C GLN A 91 0.24 -2.55 -3.94
N ARG A 92 0.55 -3.57 -4.75
CA ARG A 92 0.55 -3.50 -6.22
C ARG A 92 -0.41 -4.56 -6.74
N LEU A 93 -1.29 -4.15 -7.64
CA LEU A 93 -2.18 -5.04 -8.38
C LEU A 93 -1.67 -5.08 -9.83
N ASP A 94 -1.17 -6.24 -10.23
CA ASP A 94 -0.81 -6.50 -11.63
C ASP A 94 -2.06 -6.93 -12.41
N SER A 95 -2.16 -6.54 -13.69
CA SER A 95 -3.26 -6.95 -14.55
C SER A 95 -3.42 -8.48 -14.55
N PRO A 96 -4.59 -9.02 -14.18
CA PRO A 96 -4.87 -10.45 -14.31
C PRO A 96 -5.22 -10.86 -15.75
N PHE A 97 -5.29 -9.90 -16.67
CA PHE A 97 -5.74 -10.10 -18.04
C PHE A 97 -4.56 -10.21 -19.02
N PRO A 98 -4.67 -11.05 -20.05
CA PRO A 98 -3.62 -11.20 -21.05
C PRO A 98 -3.51 -9.96 -21.96
N GLY A 99 -2.30 -9.69 -22.45
CA GLY A 99 -2.04 -8.62 -23.41
C GLY A 99 -2.15 -7.20 -22.83
N PRO A 100 -2.14 -6.16 -23.68
CA PRO A 100 -2.22 -4.77 -23.25
C PRO A 100 -3.65 -4.40 -22.84
N ALA A 101 -4.08 -4.90 -21.68
CA ALA A 101 -5.45 -4.75 -21.18
C ALA A 101 -5.81 -3.31 -20.77
N ALA A 102 -4.82 -2.41 -20.69
CA ALA A 102 -4.95 -1.08 -20.14
C ALA A 102 -5.55 -1.10 -18.71
N PHE A 103 -5.16 -2.10 -17.92
CA PHE A 103 -5.63 -2.29 -16.55
C PHE A 103 -5.21 -1.11 -15.67
N GLY A 104 -6.18 -0.49 -15.01
CA GLY A 104 -5.95 0.73 -14.22
C GLY A 104 -6.16 2.02 -14.97
N PHE A 105 -6.71 1.99 -16.19
CA PHE A 105 -7.07 3.21 -16.93
C PHE A 105 -8.27 3.95 -16.33
N ALA A 106 -9.17 3.23 -15.67
CA ALA A 106 -10.28 3.80 -14.91
C ALA A 106 -10.31 3.15 -13.53
N LEU A 107 -10.50 3.96 -12.49
CA LEU A 107 -10.51 3.52 -11.11
C LEU A 107 -11.70 4.13 -10.38
N ARG A 108 -12.33 3.36 -9.50
CA ARG A 108 -13.33 3.86 -8.55
C ARG A 108 -13.25 3.07 -7.26
N GLY A 109 -13.06 3.75 -6.14
CA GLY A 109 -13.12 3.13 -4.81
C GLY A 109 -13.98 3.93 -3.84
N ALA A 110 -13.66 3.83 -2.55
CA ALA A 110 -14.32 4.51 -1.44
C ALA A 110 -15.79 4.10 -1.23
N THR A 111 -16.16 2.88 -1.62
CA THR A 111 -17.50 2.33 -1.40
C THR A 111 -17.37 0.86 -1.07
N ASP A 112 -18.02 0.45 0.02
CA ASP A 112 -18.18 -0.95 0.43
C ASP A 112 -19.33 -1.56 -0.40
N LEU A 113 -19.01 -2.53 -1.25
CA LEU A 113 -19.96 -3.19 -2.16
C LEU A 113 -20.47 -4.52 -1.59
N ASP A 114 -19.71 -5.15 -0.68
CA ASP A 114 -20.02 -6.47 -0.12
C ASP A 114 -20.62 -6.41 1.30
N GLY A 115 -20.61 -5.24 1.93
CA GLY A 115 -21.19 -4.98 3.25
C GLY A 115 -20.29 -5.42 4.40
N ASN A 116 -18.99 -5.66 4.17
CA ASN A 116 -18.06 -6.09 5.21
C ASN A 116 -17.50 -4.93 6.05
N GLY A 117 -17.85 -3.69 5.69
CA GLY A 117 -17.46 -2.46 6.34
C GLY A 117 -16.17 -1.85 5.81
N TYR A 118 -15.49 -2.44 4.83
CA TYR A 118 -14.25 -1.93 4.23
C TYR A 118 -14.52 -1.45 2.80
N PRO A 119 -13.91 -0.34 2.35
CA PRO A 119 -14.06 0.10 0.98
C PRO A 119 -13.49 -0.88 -0.04
N ASP A 120 -14.15 -1.00 -1.18
CA ASP A 120 -13.70 -1.82 -2.32
C ASP A 120 -13.12 -0.97 -3.45
N LEU A 121 -12.52 -1.64 -4.44
CA LEU A 121 -11.94 -1.01 -5.63
C LEU A 121 -12.42 -1.68 -6.92
N LEU A 122 -12.95 -0.86 -7.82
CA LEU A 122 -13.25 -1.20 -9.21
C LEU A 122 -12.11 -0.73 -10.11
N VAL A 123 -11.62 -1.62 -10.97
CA VAL A 123 -10.54 -1.35 -11.92
C VAL A 123 -11.00 -1.67 -13.34
N GLY A 124 -11.05 -0.65 -14.20
CA GLY A 124 -11.32 -0.82 -15.62
C GLY A 124 -10.08 -1.31 -16.38
N ALA A 125 -10.32 -2.26 -17.28
CA ALA A 125 -9.34 -2.79 -18.23
C ALA A 125 -9.99 -2.87 -19.62
N TYR A 126 -10.17 -1.71 -20.25
CA TYR A 126 -10.93 -1.61 -21.50
C TYR A 126 -10.28 -2.37 -22.65
N GLY A 127 -8.96 -2.58 -22.63
CA GLY A 127 -8.26 -3.39 -23.64
C GLY A 127 -8.60 -4.88 -23.55
N ALA A 128 -9.20 -5.31 -22.44
CA ALA A 128 -9.72 -6.67 -22.22
C ALA A 128 -11.25 -6.69 -22.09
N ASP A 129 -11.96 -5.61 -22.44
CA ASP A 129 -13.42 -5.47 -22.34
C ASP A 129 -14.00 -5.85 -20.97
N THR A 130 -13.22 -5.64 -19.89
CA THR A 130 -13.54 -6.16 -18.55
C THR A 130 -13.34 -5.10 -17.47
N VAL A 131 -14.07 -5.26 -16.36
CA VAL A 131 -13.85 -4.56 -15.09
C VAL A 131 -13.52 -5.59 -14.02
N ALA A 132 -12.42 -5.39 -13.30
CA ALA A 132 -12.08 -6.17 -12.12
C ALA A 132 -12.64 -5.50 -10.86
N VAL A 133 -13.09 -6.31 -9.90
CA VAL A 133 -13.54 -5.86 -8.58
C VAL A 133 -12.62 -6.48 -7.53
N TYR A 134 -12.09 -5.65 -6.65
CA TYR A 134 -11.24 -6.04 -5.52
C TYR A 134 -11.96 -5.67 -4.23
N TRP A 135 -12.24 -6.67 -3.40
CA TRP A 135 -12.88 -6.47 -2.11
C TRP A 135 -11.86 -6.15 -1.02
N GLY A 136 -12.15 -5.13 -0.22
CA GLY A 136 -11.38 -4.81 0.99
C GLY A 136 -11.50 -5.94 2.00
N GLN A 137 -10.41 -6.32 2.66
CA GLN A 137 -10.44 -7.38 3.66
C GLN A 137 -10.33 -6.80 5.08
N PRO A 138 -11.00 -7.40 6.08
CA PRO A 138 -10.84 -6.98 7.47
C PRO A 138 -9.40 -7.03 7.96
N VAL A 139 -8.94 -5.93 8.56
CA VAL A 139 -7.59 -5.80 9.11
C VAL A 139 -7.59 -6.12 10.59
N VAL A 140 -6.73 -7.04 11.02
CA VAL A 140 -6.58 -7.47 12.42
C VAL A 140 -5.27 -6.93 12.98
N VAL A 141 -5.36 -6.12 14.04
CA VAL A 141 -4.20 -5.58 14.74
C VAL A 141 -3.92 -6.41 16.00
N ALA A 142 -2.87 -7.24 15.95
CA ALA A 142 -2.40 -8.00 17.11
C ALA A 142 -1.41 -7.17 17.94
N ARG A 143 -1.61 -7.11 19.25
CA ARG A 143 -0.69 -6.50 20.21
C ARG A 143 -0.13 -7.58 21.13
N THR A 144 1.19 -7.72 21.17
CA THR A 144 1.87 -8.72 21.97
C THR A 144 2.82 -8.06 22.96
N GLN A 145 2.95 -8.66 24.13
CA GLN A 145 3.91 -8.25 25.14
C GLN A 145 4.51 -9.51 25.75
N LEU A 146 5.83 -9.54 25.85
CA LEU A 146 6.58 -10.58 26.55
C LEU A 146 7.38 -9.91 27.66
N SER A 147 7.19 -10.38 28.88
CA SER A 147 7.96 -9.94 30.04
C SER A 147 8.79 -11.12 30.51
N VAL A 148 10.11 -10.93 30.57
CA VAL A 148 11.07 -11.89 31.13
C VAL A 148 11.97 -11.14 32.10
N PRO A 149 12.57 -11.83 33.09
CA PRO A 149 13.59 -11.22 33.94
C PRO A 149 14.77 -10.69 33.11
N ASP A 150 15.39 -9.60 33.54
CA ASP A 150 16.57 -9.02 32.88
C ASP A 150 17.83 -9.90 33.02
N GLY A 151 17.82 -10.83 33.97
CA GLY A 151 18.88 -11.81 34.19
C GLY A 151 18.44 -12.89 35.17
N LEU A 152 19.05 -14.07 35.04
CA LEU A 152 18.82 -15.20 35.93
C LEU A 152 20.01 -15.31 36.89
N ASN A 153 19.73 -15.43 38.19
CA ASN A 153 20.77 -15.66 39.19
C ASN A 153 20.93 -17.17 39.45
N PRO A 154 22.01 -17.82 38.99
CA PRO A 154 22.20 -19.26 39.17
C PRO A 154 22.37 -19.68 40.64
N GLU A 155 22.66 -18.74 41.53
CA GLU A 155 22.75 -18.99 42.98
C GLU A 155 21.37 -19.05 43.66
N VAL A 156 20.33 -18.54 43.01
CA VAL A 156 18.94 -18.56 43.52
C VAL A 156 18.20 -19.73 42.87
N LEU A 157 18.04 -20.83 43.62
CA LEU A 157 17.41 -22.08 43.18
C LEU A 157 16.02 -22.25 43.83
N GLU A 158 15.06 -21.43 43.42
CA GLU A 158 13.72 -21.39 44.03
C GLU A 158 12.72 -22.38 43.41
N CYS A 159 13.10 -23.09 42.34
CA CYS A 159 12.24 -24.07 41.66
C CYS A 159 12.83 -25.48 41.73
N VAL A 160 11.98 -26.51 41.60
CA VAL A 160 12.40 -27.93 41.62
C VAL A 160 11.85 -28.64 40.38
N LEU A 161 12.72 -29.41 39.71
CA LEU A 161 12.31 -30.19 38.53
C LEU A 161 11.37 -31.34 38.91
N PRO A 162 10.25 -31.54 38.18
CA PRO A 162 9.23 -32.53 38.56
C PRO A 162 9.70 -33.99 38.63
N ASP A 163 10.70 -34.36 37.82
CA ASP A 163 11.09 -35.77 37.65
C ASP A 163 12.37 -36.16 38.42
N SER A 164 13.10 -35.18 38.97
CA SER A 164 14.44 -35.42 39.51
C SER A 164 14.71 -34.75 40.86
N ASP A 165 13.70 -34.09 41.46
CA ASP A 165 13.82 -33.29 42.69
C ASP A 165 15.03 -32.34 42.68
N THR A 166 15.49 -31.95 41.49
CA THR A 166 16.71 -31.15 41.33
C THR A 166 16.36 -29.66 41.42
N PRO A 167 16.97 -28.89 42.33
CA PRO A 167 16.74 -27.45 42.43
C PRO A 167 17.33 -26.70 41.23
N VAL A 168 16.58 -25.75 40.68
CA VAL A 168 16.95 -24.95 39.49
C VAL A 168 16.62 -23.46 39.68
N SER A 169 17.39 -22.61 38.99
CA SER A 169 17.17 -21.17 38.89
C SER A 169 16.12 -20.85 37.83
N TRP A 170 15.32 -19.80 38.04
CA TRP A 170 14.31 -19.31 37.11
C TRP A 170 14.47 -17.81 36.83
#